data_AF-A0A8D8GPG5-F1
#
_entry.id   AF-A0A8D8GPG5-F1
#
_cell.length_a   1.000
_cell.length_b   1.000
_cell.length_c   1.000
_cell.angle_alpha   90.00
_cell.angle_beta   90.00
_cell.angle_gamma   90.00
#
_symmetry.space_group_name_H-M   'P 1'
#
loop_
_entity.id
_entity.type
_entity.pdbx_description
1 polymer ?
#
loop_
_entity_poly.entity_id
_entity_poly.type
_entity_poly.pdbx_seq_one_letter_code
_entity_poly.pdbx_strand_id
1 'polypeptide(L)'
;SKLSKKVRAMFYSSCQTVVGTIVTRCLFWSAVLSQHASSYTIPSCKSTRNFKNSIKMSKYKELVQLSTTYARRMNHLSNRIFGEVTRPTNPQSMKVVKMFSEEPIQCRDYVANWYPRHVETHLLAMKLREYGLFRDEHQDFKEEMKRLRALRGKYCASVVPSYFSFSPVSEQ
;
A
#
# COMPACT_ATOMS: atom_id res chain seq x y z
N SER A 1 19.22 3.23 -45.97
CA SER A 1 20.41 3.24 -45.09
C SER A 1 20.76 4.69 -44.79
N LYS A 2 21.23 5.00 -43.57
CA LYS A 2 21.44 6.36 -42.99
C LYS A 2 20.22 7.08 -42.41
N LEU A 3 19.46 6.46 -41.50
CA LEU A 3 18.67 7.17 -40.49
C LEU A 3 18.18 6.18 -39.42
N SER A 4 19.01 5.88 -38.42
CA SER A 4 18.60 5.09 -37.22
C SER A 4 19.71 5.04 -36.18
N LYS A 5 20.98 5.16 -36.59
CA LYS A 5 22.14 5.09 -35.68
C LYS A 5 22.41 6.37 -34.88
N LYS A 6 21.61 7.43 -35.02
CA LYS A 6 21.79 8.73 -34.33
C LYS A 6 20.79 8.99 -33.19
N VAL A 7 19.80 8.12 -32.98
CA VAL A 7 18.76 8.32 -31.94
C VAL A 7 18.95 7.42 -30.71
N ARG A 8 19.80 6.38 -30.78
CA ARG A 8 20.05 5.48 -29.61
C ARG A 8 21.35 5.76 -28.84
N ALA A 9 22.22 6.65 -29.33
CA ALA A 9 23.48 7.00 -28.66
C ALA A 9 23.38 8.21 -27.70
N MET A 10 22.17 8.75 -27.46
CA MET A 10 21.96 9.92 -26.58
C MET A 10 21.28 9.61 -25.23
N PHE A 11 21.07 8.34 -24.88
CA PHE A 11 20.40 8.00 -23.61
C PHE A 11 21.24 7.22 -22.59
N TYR A 12 22.51 6.92 -22.89
CA TYR A 12 23.40 6.20 -21.99
C TYR A 12 24.83 6.76 -22.05
N SER A 13 25.05 8.02 -21.62
CA SER A 13 26.43 8.51 -21.42
C SER A 13 26.57 9.81 -20.60
N SER A 14 25.59 10.21 -19.80
CA SER A 14 25.74 11.43 -18.97
C SER A 14 24.92 11.35 -17.70
N CYS A 15 25.44 10.64 -16.70
CA CYS A 15 25.32 10.99 -15.28
C CYS A 15 25.93 9.87 -14.43
N GLN A 16 27.21 9.59 -14.63
CA GLN A 16 27.97 8.74 -13.72
C GLN A 16 29.33 9.37 -13.45
N THR A 17 29.29 10.59 -12.93
CA THR A 17 30.43 11.32 -12.36
C THR A 17 29.91 12.37 -11.38
N VAL A 18 29.25 11.97 -10.29
CA VAL A 18 29.34 12.73 -9.03
C VAL A 18 29.23 11.74 -7.86
N VAL A 19 30.38 11.19 -7.53
CA VAL A 19 30.63 10.39 -6.33
C VAL A 19 30.64 11.33 -5.12
N GLY A 20 29.92 10.96 -4.07
CA GLY A 20 30.33 11.19 -2.69
C GLY A 20 30.54 12.62 -2.21
N THR A 21 29.47 13.34 -1.85
CA THR A 21 29.51 14.48 -0.90
C THR A 21 28.12 14.78 -0.29
N ILE A 22 27.31 13.77 0.08
CA ILE A 22 25.98 14.01 0.69
C ILE A 22 25.83 13.37 2.09
N VAL A 23 26.78 12.55 2.55
CA VAL A 23 26.64 11.79 3.81
C VAL A 23 27.27 12.46 5.05
N THR A 24 27.97 13.61 4.92
CA THR A 24 28.69 14.22 6.06
C THR A 24 28.32 15.67 6.38
N ARG A 25 27.10 16.13 6.05
CA ARG A 25 26.69 17.51 6.37
C ARG A 25 25.22 17.72 6.78
N CYS A 26 24.51 16.67 7.19
CA CYS A 26 23.13 16.77 7.69
C CYS A 26 22.99 16.64 9.22
N LEU A 27 24.08 16.41 9.96
CA LEU A 27 24.07 16.25 11.43
C LEU A 27 24.75 17.41 12.18
N PHE A 28 24.86 18.61 11.58
CA PHE A 28 25.46 19.76 12.27
C PHE A 28 24.75 21.11 12.04
N TRP A 29 23.51 21.10 11.53
CA TRP A 29 22.71 22.32 11.35
C TRP A 29 21.27 22.15 11.86
N SER A 30 21.15 21.57 13.06
CA SER A 30 19.91 21.56 13.85
C SER A 30 19.97 22.49 15.07
N ALA A 31 21.01 23.32 15.18
CA ALA A 31 21.11 24.38 16.17
C ALA A 31 21.64 25.63 15.47
N VAL A 32 21.05 26.79 15.77
CA VAL A 32 21.30 28.11 15.16
C VAL A 32 20.49 28.39 13.88
N LEU A 33 19.17 28.54 14.04
CA LEU A 33 18.43 29.68 13.45
C LEU A 33 17.04 29.78 14.12
N SER A 34 17.07 30.03 15.43
CA SER A 34 15.97 30.66 16.13
C SER A 34 16.13 32.18 15.94
N GLN A 35 15.02 32.85 15.62
CA GLN A 35 14.81 34.32 15.66
C GLN A 35 15.35 35.14 14.47
N HIS A 36 14.54 35.27 13.41
CA HIS A 36 14.08 36.54 12.80
C HIS A 36 13.46 36.31 11.41
N ALA A 37 12.13 36.40 11.30
CA ALA A 37 11.35 36.78 10.10
C ALA A 37 9.86 36.64 10.46
N SER A 38 9.24 37.66 11.04
CA SER A 38 8.43 38.65 10.30
C SER A 38 7.68 38.08 9.08
N SER A 39 6.41 37.75 9.32
CA SER A 39 5.26 38.14 8.52
C SER A 39 5.38 38.11 6.99
N TYR A 40 5.03 36.99 6.36
CA TYR A 40 4.33 37.04 5.07
C TYR A 40 3.25 35.96 5.03
N THR A 41 2.02 36.44 5.24
CA THR A 41 0.78 35.69 5.05
C THR A 41 0.58 35.41 3.55
N ILE A 42 0.28 34.16 3.24
CA ILE A 42 -0.10 33.74 1.89
C ILE A 42 -1.46 34.39 1.56
N PRO A 43 -1.59 35.13 0.44
CA PRO A 43 -2.86 35.73 0.06
C PRO A 43 -3.80 34.64 -0.47
N SER A 44 -4.74 34.21 0.37
CA SER A 44 -5.93 33.48 -0.07
C SER A 44 -6.70 34.36 -1.06
N CYS A 45 -6.83 33.88 -2.30
CA CYS A 45 -7.63 34.51 -3.33
C CYS A 45 -9.04 34.84 -2.78
N LYS A 46 -9.39 36.13 -2.81
CA LYS A 46 -10.69 36.63 -2.41
C LYS A 46 -11.69 36.34 -3.54
N SER A 47 -12.36 35.19 -3.48
CA SER A 47 -13.66 35.05 -4.15
C SER A 47 -14.71 35.75 -3.29
N THR A 48 -14.84 37.07 -3.46
CA THR A 48 -16.00 37.83 -2.96
C THR A 48 -17.24 37.43 -3.75
N ARG A 49 -17.84 36.30 -3.37
CA ARG A 49 -19.21 35.93 -3.75
C ARG A 49 -20.03 35.71 -2.48
N ASN A 50 -20.91 36.68 -2.20
CA ASN A 50 -22.12 36.61 -1.36
C ASN A 50 -21.99 36.28 0.14
N PHE A 51 -21.50 37.25 0.93
CA PHE A 51 -21.62 37.26 2.41
C PHE A 51 -23.08 37.25 2.93
N LYS A 52 -24.06 37.69 2.12
CA LYS A 52 -25.48 37.70 2.48
C LYS A 52 -26.12 36.29 2.56
N ASN A 53 -25.53 35.29 1.90
CA ASN A 53 -26.01 33.90 1.97
C ASN A 53 -25.49 33.16 3.21
N SER A 54 -24.40 33.66 3.83
CA SER A 54 -23.81 33.10 5.05
C SER A 54 -24.75 33.22 6.26
N ILE A 55 -25.35 34.40 6.46
CA ILE A 55 -26.26 34.70 7.60
C ILE A 55 -27.59 33.92 7.47
N LYS A 56 -28.06 33.69 6.23
CA LYS A 56 -29.24 32.85 6.00
C LYS A 56 -28.92 31.37 6.27
N MET A 57 -27.79 30.87 5.77
CA MET A 57 -27.36 29.48 6.00
C MET A 57 -27.10 29.13 7.47
N SER A 58 -26.58 30.06 8.29
CA SER A 58 -26.39 29.84 9.73
C SER A 58 -27.73 29.66 10.46
N LYS A 59 -28.74 30.47 10.13
CA LYS A 59 -30.08 30.38 10.73
C LYS A 59 -30.74 29.01 10.47
N TYR A 60 -30.54 28.42 9.29
CA TYR A 60 -31.07 27.08 8.99
C TYR A 60 -30.35 25.96 9.75
N LYS A 61 -29.04 26.11 10.04
CA LYS A 61 -28.30 25.13 10.86
C LYS A 61 -28.82 25.06 12.29
N GLU A 62 -29.11 26.22 12.88
CA GLU A 62 -29.70 26.31 14.23
C GLU A 62 -31.09 25.68 14.27
N LEU A 63 -31.94 25.95 13.27
CA LEU A 63 -33.29 25.38 13.20
C LEU A 63 -33.31 23.85 13.11
N VAL A 64 -32.30 23.23 12.49
CA VAL A 64 -32.14 21.77 12.37
C VAL A 64 -31.81 21.10 13.72
N GLN A 65 -31.13 21.83 14.62
CA GLN A 65 -30.76 21.35 15.95
C GLN A 65 -31.89 21.45 16.98
N LEU A 66 -32.94 22.22 16.70
CA LEU A 66 -34.11 22.34 17.58
C LEU A 66 -34.97 21.07 17.57
N SER A 67 -35.67 20.77 18.68
CA SER A 67 -36.57 19.62 18.80
C SER A 67 -37.97 19.83 18.18
N THR A 68 -38.14 20.88 17.37
CA THR A 68 -39.41 21.21 16.71
C THR A 68 -39.88 20.09 15.78
N THR A 69 -41.17 20.02 15.50
CA THR A 69 -41.74 19.06 14.55
C THR A 69 -41.21 19.27 13.13
N TYR A 70 -41.00 20.53 12.72
CA TYR A 70 -40.41 20.89 11.44
C TYR A 70 -38.97 20.38 11.32
N ALA A 71 -38.12 20.61 12.32
CA ALA A 71 -36.74 20.14 12.33
C ALA A 71 -36.65 18.61 12.19
N ARG A 72 -37.48 17.87 12.92
CA ARG A 72 -37.57 16.40 12.80
C ARG A 72 -37.96 15.94 11.40
N ARG A 73 -38.92 16.61 10.75
CA ARG A 73 -39.32 16.32 9.36
C ARG A 73 -38.19 16.63 8.37
N MET A 74 -37.45 17.72 8.59
CA MET A 74 -36.30 18.08 7.76
C MET A 74 -35.18 17.06 7.88
N ASN A 75 -34.84 16.61 9.09
CA ASN A 75 -33.83 15.56 9.31
C ASN A 75 -34.27 14.22 8.72
N HIS A 76 -35.54 13.86 8.85
CA HIS A 76 -36.05 12.64 8.25
C HIS A 76 -36.03 12.70 6.71
N LEU A 77 -36.35 13.86 6.12
CA LEU A 77 -36.28 14.08 4.67
C LEU A 77 -34.84 14.04 4.16
N SER A 78 -33.89 14.72 4.82
CA SER A 78 -32.49 14.70 4.42
C SER A 78 -31.93 13.28 4.42
N ASN A 79 -32.21 12.51 5.48
CA ASN A 79 -31.73 11.13 5.57
C ASN A 79 -32.29 10.27 4.45
N ARG A 80 -33.54 10.49 4.02
CA ARG A 80 -34.13 9.78 2.89
C ARG A 80 -33.49 10.19 1.56
N ILE A 81 -33.18 11.47 1.36
CA ILE A 81 -32.54 11.97 0.14
C ILE A 81 -31.12 11.40 0.00
N PHE A 82 -30.36 11.37 1.10
CA PHE A 82 -28.97 10.92 1.10
C PHE A 82 -28.79 9.42 1.39
N GLY A 83 -29.88 8.68 1.64
CA GLY A 83 -29.83 7.24 1.91
C GLY A 83 -29.29 6.86 3.29
N GLU A 84 -29.30 7.79 4.25
CA GLU A 84 -28.95 7.54 5.65
C GLU A 84 -30.13 6.90 6.41
N VAL A 85 -29.91 6.58 7.70
CA VAL A 85 -30.93 5.96 8.55
C VAL A 85 -32.07 6.93 8.83
N THR A 86 -33.29 6.63 8.34
CA THR A 86 -34.45 7.52 8.50
C THR A 86 -35.23 7.28 9.79
N ARG A 87 -35.38 6.02 10.20
CA ARG A 87 -36.11 5.67 11.44
C ARG A 87 -35.22 5.99 12.64
N PRO A 88 -35.75 6.61 13.71
CA PRO A 88 -34.97 6.79 14.92
C PRO A 88 -34.60 5.42 15.47
N THR A 89 -33.32 5.08 15.41
CA THR A 89 -32.77 3.80 15.89
C THR A 89 -31.99 4.00 17.18
N ASN A 90 -31.97 2.96 18.01
CA ASN A 90 -31.17 2.95 19.22
C ASN A 90 -29.67 3.09 18.90
N PRO A 91 -28.85 3.71 19.77
CA PRO A 91 -27.43 3.90 19.52
C PRO A 91 -26.67 2.56 19.37
N GLN A 92 -27.14 1.50 20.02
CA GLN A 92 -26.58 0.14 19.85
C GLN A 92 -26.81 -0.42 18.44
N SER A 93 -27.98 -0.16 17.85
CA SER A 93 -28.34 -0.63 16.51
C SER A 93 -27.52 0.06 15.41
N MET A 94 -27.03 1.28 15.66
CA MET A 94 -26.12 1.99 14.73
C MET A 94 -24.78 1.28 14.54
N LYS A 95 -24.40 0.34 15.42
CA LYS A 95 -23.21 -0.51 15.23
C LYS A 95 -23.26 -1.30 13.93
N VAL A 96 -24.44 -1.81 13.56
CA VAL A 96 -24.62 -2.62 12.34
C VAL A 96 -24.37 -1.77 11.10
N VAL A 97 -24.88 -0.55 11.08
CA VAL A 97 -24.64 0.42 9.99
C VAL A 97 -23.14 0.68 9.84
N LYS A 98 -22.42 0.90 10.95
CA LYS A 98 -20.97 1.11 10.95
C LYS A 98 -20.18 -0.11 10.45
N MET A 99 -20.59 -1.31 10.89
CA MET A 99 -19.95 -2.57 10.49
C MET A 99 -20.04 -2.82 8.98
N PHE A 100 -21.14 -2.40 8.35
CA PHE A 100 -21.32 -2.53 6.90
C PHE A 100 -20.82 -1.34 6.09
N SER A 101 -20.68 -0.16 6.71
CA SER A 101 -20.07 1.00 6.05
C SER A 101 -18.55 0.87 5.94
N GLU A 102 -17.93 0.12 6.85
CA GLU A 102 -16.50 -0.14 6.85
C GLU A 102 -16.18 -1.50 6.23
N GLU A 103 -14.98 -1.62 5.66
CA GLU A 103 -14.49 -2.92 5.21
C GLU A 103 -14.21 -3.85 6.42
N PRO A 104 -14.65 -5.12 6.34
CA PRO A 104 -14.42 -6.09 7.40
C PRO A 104 -12.92 -6.34 7.56
N ILE A 105 -12.48 -6.50 8.81
CA ILE A 105 -11.05 -6.56 9.17
C ILE A 105 -10.28 -7.62 8.37
N GLN A 106 -10.90 -8.77 8.13
CA GLN A 106 -10.28 -9.91 7.42
C GLN A 106 -9.92 -9.58 5.96
N CYS A 107 -10.71 -8.72 5.32
CA CYS A 107 -10.55 -8.37 3.92
C CYS A 107 -9.59 -7.20 3.71
N ARG A 108 -9.19 -6.51 4.77
CA ARG A 108 -8.29 -5.36 4.67
C ARG A 108 -6.91 -5.84 4.21
N ASP A 109 -6.33 -5.13 3.25
CA ASP A 109 -5.08 -5.55 2.60
C ASP A 109 -3.93 -5.81 3.59
N TYR A 110 -3.83 -5.00 4.65
CA TYR A 110 -2.79 -5.18 5.66
C TYR A 110 -2.94 -6.49 6.44
N VAL A 111 -4.15 -7.03 6.60
CA VAL A 111 -4.39 -8.32 7.25
C VAL A 111 -4.22 -9.46 6.25
N ALA A 112 -4.87 -9.34 5.09
CA ALA A 112 -4.90 -10.39 4.08
C ALA A 112 -3.50 -10.68 3.51
N ASN A 113 -2.73 -9.63 3.22
CA ASN A 113 -1.41 -9.72 2.60
C ASN A 113 -0.28 -9.45 3.60
N TRP A 114 -0.45 -9.89 4.86
CA TRP A 114 0.56 -9.66 5.90
C TRP A 114 1.91 -10.29 5.57
N TYR A 115 1.91 -11.52 5.06
CA TYR A 115 3.13 -12.18 4.58
C TYR A 115 3.21 -12.12 3.05
N PRO A 116 4.42 -11.89 2.49
CA PRO A 116 4.61 -11.98 1.04
C PRO A 116 4.46 -13.42 0.55
N ARG A 117 4.23 -13.57 -0.76
CA ARG A 117 4.09 -14.86 -1.44
C ARG A 117 5.44 -15.59 -1.59
N HIS A 118 5.96 -16.08 -0.47
CA HIS A 118 7.29 -16.70 -0.36
C HIS A 118 7.43 -18.00 -1.17
N VAL A 119 6.35 -18.73 -1.42
CA VAL A 119 6.37 -19.94 -2.26
C VAL A 119 6.70 -19.56 -3.71
N GLU A 120 6.04 -18.54 -4.25
CA GLU A 120 6.27 -18.08 -5.61
C GLU A 120 7.70 -17.53 -5.78
N THR A 121 8.17 -16.74 -4.82
CA THR A 121 9.53 -16.19 -4.87
C THR A 121 10.59 -17.28 -4.75
N HIS A 122 10.36 -18.29 -3.90
CA HIS A 122 11.26 -19.44 -3.79
C HIS A 122 11.31 -20.24 -5.10
N LEU A 123 10.16 -20.57 -5.68
CA LEU A 123 10.08 -21.29 -6.95
C LEU A 123 10.75 -20.52 -8.09
N LEU A 124 10.56 -19.20 -8.13
CA LEU A 124 11.22 -18.32 -9.09
C LEU A 124 12.75 -18.42 -8.92
N ALA A 125 13.27 -18.26 -7.71
CA ALA A 125 14.71 -18.33 -7.45
C ALA A 125 15.31 -19.70 -7.80
N MET A 126 14.59 -20.80 -7.56
CA MET A 126 15.02 -22.15 -7.95
C MET A 126 15.08 -22.29 -9.48
N LYS A 127 14.06 -21.83 -10.21
CA LYS A 127 14.09 -21.84 -11.69
C LYS A 127 15.22 -20.99 -12.25
N LEU A 128 15.50 -19.83 -11.65
CA LEU A 128 16.63 -18.99 -12.07
C LEU A 128 17.98 -19.67 -11.85
N ARG A 129 18.10 -20.50 -10.80
CA ARG A 129 19.29 -21.34 -10.57
C ARG A 129 19.43 -22.41 -11.65
N GLU A 130 18.33 -23.07 -12.02
CA GLU A 130 18.32 -24.07 -13.11
C GLU A 130 18.75 -23.47 -14.45
N TYR A 131 18.34 -22.24 -14.74
CA TYR A 131 18.79 -21.51 -15.93
C TYR A 131 20.22 -20.97 -15.84
N GLY A 132 20.88 -21.06 -14.67
CA GLY A 132 22.21 -20.52 -14.44
C GLY A 132 22.28 -18.99 -14.36
N LEU A 133 21.13 -18.31 -14.26
CA LEU A 133 21.06 -16.85 -14.16
C LEU A 133 21.25 -16.36 -12.72
N PHE A 134 20.91 -17.20 -11.74
CA PHE A 134 21.05 -16.89 -10.32
C PHE A 134 21.91 -17.94 -9.61
N ARG A 135 22.86 -17.50 -8.78
CA ARG A 135 23.68 -18.37 -7.94
C ARG A 135 23.21 -18.29 -6.49
N ASP A 136 22.68 -19.39 -5.97
CA ASP A 136 22.22 -19.52 -4.58
C ASP A 136 23.29 -20.20 -3.72
N GLU A 137 24.18 -19.40 -3.12
CA GLU A 137 25.26 -19.89 -2.26
C GLU A 137 24.75 -20.69 -1.06
N HIS A 138 23.55 -20.38 -0.57
CA HIS A 138 22.97 -21.07 0.58
C HIS A 138 22.50 -22.47 0.21
N GLN A 139 21.93 -22.66 -0.98
CA GLN A 139 21.60 -23.99 -1.47
C GLN A 139 22.84 -24.81 -1.82
N ASP A 140 23.85 -24.19 -2.43
CA ASP A 140 25.12 -24.86 -2.73
C ASP A 140 25.77 -25.41 -1.44
N PHE A 141 25.75 -24.63 -0.35
CA PHE A 141 26.24 -25.10 0.96
C PHE A 141 25.41 -26.28 1.51
N LYS A 142 24.07 -26.23 1.39
CA LYS A 142 23.21 -27.34 1.81
C LYS A 142 23.49 -28.61 1.04
N GLU A 143 23.70 -28.52 -0.27
CA GLU A 143 24.02 -29.65 -1.14
C GLU A 143 25.37 -30.26 -0.78
N GLU A 144 26.39 -29.44 -0.54
CA GLU A 144 27.70 -29.93 -0.12
C GLU A 144 27.63 -30.60 1.27
N MET A 145 26.89 -30.03 2.21
CA MET A 145 26.69 -30.65 3.52
C MET A 145 25.93 -31.98 3.42
N LYS A 146 24.95 -32.09 2.52
CA LYS A 146 24.25 -33.35 2.22
C LYS A 146 25.20 -34.38 1.61
N ARG A 147 26.05 -33.98 0.66
CA ARG A 147 27.08 -34.84 0.04
C ARG A 147 28.04 -35.41 1.09
N LEU A 148 28.60 -34.57 1.94
CA LEU A 148 29.50 -34.99 3.02
C LEU A 148 28.80 -35.89 4.04
N ARG A 149 27.53 -35.62 4.35
CA ARG A 149 26.74 -36.45 5.25
C ARG A 149 26.49 -37.86 4.68
N ALA A 150 26.24 -37.95 3.37
CA ALA A 150 26.10 -39.23 2.67
C ALA A 150 27.40 -40.05 2.73
N LEU A 151 28.56 -39.41 2.50
CA LEU A 151 29.87 -40.07 2.62
C LEU A 151 30.15 -40.57 4.04
N ARG A 152 29.67 -39.86 5.07
CA ARG A 152 29.77 -40.29 6.47
C ARG A 152 28.79 -41.42 6.84
N GLY A 153 27.99 -41.90 5.89
CA GLY A 153 26.95 -42.91 6.14
C GLY A 153 25.77 -42.41 6.99
N LYS A 154 25.73 -41.11 7.32
CA LYS A 154 24.65 -40.49 8.11
C LYS A 154 23.51 -40.02 7.21
N TYR A 155 23.20 -40.78 6.16
CA TYR A 155 22.05 -40.46 5.34
C TYR A 155 20.80 -40.78 6.17
N CYS A 156 19.93 -39.78 6.38
CA CYS A 156 18.57 -40.10 6.74
C CYS A 156 17.96 -40.70 5.47
N ALA A 157 17.58 -41.97 5.52
CA ALA A 157 16.78 -42.59 4.47
C ALA A 157 15.55 -41.70 4.29
N SER A 158 15.55 -40.86 3.26
CA SER A 158 14.42 -40.01 2.96
C SER A 158 13.33 -40.93 2.47
N VAL A 159 12.33 -41.17 3.32
CA VAL A 159 10.97 -41.41 2.87
C VAL A 159 10.67 -40.30 1.87
N VAL A 160 10.75 -40.61 0.58
CA VAL A 160 10.22 -39.75 -0.48
C VAL A 160 8.72 -39.65 -0.23
N PRO A 161 8.11 -38.47 -0.14
CA PRO A 161 6.66 -38.37 -0.27
C PRO A 161 6.31 -38.90 -1.67
N SER A 162 5.56 -40.00 -1.71
CA SER A 162 5.14 -40.75 -2.91
C SER A 162 4.13 -40.01 -3.80
N TYR A 163 4.23 -38.67 -3.90
CA TYR A 163 3.23 -37.83 -4.57
C TYR A 163 3.89 -36.80 -5.50
N PHE A 164 4.75 -37.24 -6.43
CA PHE A 164 5.05 -36.42 -7.62
C PHE A 164 5.58 -37.26 -8.79
N SER A 165 4.77 -38.21 -9.24
CA SER A 165 4.97 -38.93 -10.50
C SER A 165 3.65 -38.99 -11.27
N PHE A 166 3.17 -37.82 -11.70
CA PHE A 166 2.24 -37.75 -12.83
C PHE A 166 3.07 -37.72 -14.11
N SER A 167 3.32 -38.90 -14.67
CA SER A 167 3.60 -39.01 -16.10
C SER A 167 2.25 -38.90 -16.83
N PRO A 168 2.07 -37.99 -17.80
CA PRO A 168 0.89 -38.02 -18.64
C PRO A 168 0.99 -39.27 -19.53
N VAL A 169 0.04 -40.18 -19.36
CA VAL A 169 -0.21 -41.28 -20.30
C VAL A 169 -0.55 -40.65 -21.65
N SER A 170 0.33 -40.80 -22.64
CA SER A 170 -0.03 -40.58 -24.03
C SER A 170 -0.80 -41.80 -24.53
N GLU A 171 -2.11 -41.66 -24.69
CA GLU A 171 -2.94 -42.52 -25.54
C GLU A 171 -2.45 -42.40 -26.99
N GLN A 172 -1.99 -43.52 -27.57
CA GLN A 172 -2.15 -43.89 -28.98
C GLN A 172 -2.21 -45.42 -29.09
#